data_AF-A0A5Y3XGJ5-F1
#
_entry.id   AF-A0A5Y3XGJ5-F1
#
_cell.length_a   1.000
_cell.length_b   1.000
_cell.length_c   1.000
_cell.angle_alpha   90.00
_cell.angle_beta   90.00
_cell.angle_gamma   90.00
#
_symmetry.space_group_name_H-M   'P 1'
#
loop_
_entity.id
_entity.type
_entity.pdbx_description
1 polymer ?
#
loop_
_entity_poly.entity_id
_entity_poly.type
_entity_poly.pdbx_seq_one_letter_code
_entity_poly.pdbx_strand_id
1 'polypeptide(L)' 'MKITPVNGNILVQQGNREFNKLYEKTFPDTNQGCRDAYMWAAGIALGWDKWQDEDWSKSHAA' A
#
# COMPACT_ATOMS: atom_id res chain seq x y z
N MET A 1 -1.95 -8.66 1.27
CA MET A 1 -0.56 -8.19 1.21
C MET A 1 0.32 -9.28 0.61
N LYS A 2 1.16 -8.93 -0.37
CA LYS A 2 2.26 -9.77 -0.88
C LYS A 2 3.56 -9.01 -0.68
N ILE A 3 4.61 -9.70 -0.23
CA ILE A 3 5.94 -9.12 0.03
C ILE A 3 6.95 -9.89 -0.82
N THR A 4 7.76 -9.17 -1.58
CA THR A 4 8.82 -9.75 -2.45
C THR A 4 10.15 -9.10 -2.09
N PRO A 5 11.20 -9.85 -1.70
CA PRO A 5 12.53 -9.30 -1.48
C PRO A 5 13.15 -8.78 -2.78
N VAL A 6 13.77 -7.59 -2.73
CA VAL A 6 14.44 -6.94 -3.87
C VAL A 6 15.69 -6.20 -3.39
N ASN A 7 16.87 -6.83 -3.50
CA ASN A 7 18.19 -6.21 -3.28
C ASN A 7 18.26 -5.25 -2.07
N GLY A 8 18.06 -5.77 -0.85
CA GLY A 8 18.10 -4.96 0.39
C GLY A 8 16.83 -4.14 0.66
N ASN A 9 15.79 -4.33 -0.15
CA ASN A 9 14.46 -3.79 0.05
C ASN A 9 13.41 -4.90 -0.02
N ILE A 10 12.18 -4.55 0.35
CA ILE A 10 10.98 -5.34 0.14
C ILE A 10 10.02 -4.55 -0.76
N LEU A 11 9.55 -5.18 -1.83
CA LEU A 11 8.41 -4.71 -2.61
C LEU A 11 7.14 -5.24 -1.95
N VAL A 12 6.26 -4.34 -1.54
CA VAL A 12 4.96 -4.68 -0.96
C VAL A 12 3.85 -4.32 -1.91
N GLN A 13 2.98 -5.30 -2.17
CA GLN A 13 1.77 -5.14 -2.97
C GLN A 13 0.56 -5.34 -2.05
N GLN A 14 -0.35 -4.38 -2.03
CA GLN A 14 -1.57 -4.41 -1.25
C GLN A 14 -2.77 -3.97 -2.09
N GLY A 15 -3.81 -4.79 -2.10
CA GLY A 15 -5.06 -4.47 -2.79
C GLY A 15 -6.01 -3.69 -1.91
N ASN A 16 -6.81 -2.82 -2.51
CA ASN A 16 -8.02 -2.28 -1.93
C ASN A 16 -9.21 -2.76 -2.76
N ARG A 17 -10.22 -3.36 -2.09
CA ARG A 17 -11.38 -3.95 -2.76
C ARG A 17 -12.35 -2.90 -3.29
N GLU A 18 -12.53 -1.81 -2.55
CA GLU A 18 -13.45 -0.72 -2.89
C GLU A 18 -13.05 -0.05 -4.20
N PHE A 19 -11.75 0.21 -4.37
CA PHE A 19 -11.22 0.81 -5.61
C PHE A 19 -10.86 -0.24 -6.67
N ASN A 20 -11.06 -1.53 -6.40
CA ASN A 20 -10.65 -2.66 -7.25
C ASN A 20 -9.23 -2.51 -7.83
N LYS A 21 -8.28 -2.10 -6.98
CA LYS A 21 -6.92 -1.70 -7.39
C LYS A 21 -5.85 -2.32 -6.51
N LEU A 22 -4.73 -2.69 -7.12
CA LEU A 22 -3.52 -3.15 -6.45
C LEU A 22 -2.50 -2.01 -6.40
N TYR A 23 -2.04 -1.68 -5.20
CA TYR A 23 -1.02 -0.65 -4.96
C TYR A 23 0.30 -1.30 -4.60
N GLU A 24 1.40 -0.66 -4.98
CA GLU A 24 2.75 -1.20 -4.80
C GLU A 24 3.69 -0.14 -4.28
N LYS A 25 4.54 -0.51 -3.31
CA LYS A 25 5.56 0.37 -2.77
C LYS A 25 6.74 -0.42 -2.21
N THR A 26 7.93 0.16 -2.33
CA THR A 26 9.17 -0.44 -1.84
C THR A 26 9.58 0.16 -0.49
N PHE A 27 10.09 -0.67 0.40
CA PHE A 27 10.61 -0.28 1.72
C PHE A 27 11.98 -0.94 1.96
N PRO A 28 12.89 -0.32 2.74
CA PRO A 28 14.14 -0.98 3.14
C PRO A 28 13.89 -2.28 3.89
N ASP A 29 14.69 -3.32 3.63
CA ASP A 29 14.64 -4.59 4.36
C ASP A 29 15.35 -4.45 5.71
N THR A 30 14.71 -3.70 6.60
CA THR A 30 15.13 -3.41 7.97
C THR A 30 13.91 -3.53 8.88
N ASN A 31 14.10 -3.70 10.19
CA ASN A 31 12.98 -3.77 11.13
C ASN A 31 12.03 -2.56 11.03
N GLN A 32 12.60 -1.36 10.87
CA GLN A 32 11.81 -0.14 10.69
C GLN A 32 11.07 -0.15 9.35
N GLY A 33 11.74 -0.48 8.25
CA GLY A 33 11.12 -0.56 6.93
C GLY A 33 10.01 -1.60 6.85
N CYS A 34 10.17 -2.76 7.50
CA CYS A 34 9.11 -3.77 7.64
C CYS A 34 7.91 -3.21 8.41
N ARG A 35 8.13 -2.50 9.53
CA ARG A 35 7.05 -1.86 10.29
C ARG A 35 6.30 -0.83 9.44
N ASP A 36 7.03 0.02 8.73
CA ASP A 36 6.45 1.04 7.86
C ASP A 36 5.66 0.42 6.71
N ALA A 37 6.16 -0.69 6.15
CA ALA A 37 5.48 -1.45 5.12
C ALA A 37 4.14 -2.04 5.59
N TYR A 38 4.10 -2.57 6.82
CA TYR A 38 2.86 -3.05 7.43
C TYR A 38 1.84 -1.93 7.67
N MET A 39 2.30 -0.79 8.22
CA MET A 39 1.42 0.36 8.47
C MET A 39 0.85 0.92 7.16
N TRP A 40 1.69 1.03 6.12
CA TRP A 40 1.25 1.45 4.80
C TRP A 40 0.25 0.47 4.17
N ALA A 41 0.53 -0.84 4.21
CA ALA A 41 -0.40 -1.84 3.69
C ALA A 41 -1.75 -1.83 4.45
N ALA A 42 -1.75 -1.59 5.76
CA ALA A 42 -2.98 -1.41 6.52
C ALA A 42 -3.77 -0.17 6.05
N GLY A 43 -3.08 0.96 5.85
CA GLY A 43 -3.68 2.18 5.29
C GLY A 43 -4.32 1.94 3.91
N ILE A 44 -3.61 1.25 3.01
CA ILE A 44 -4.13 0.88 1.68
C ILE A 44 -5.37 -0.01 1.79
N ALA A 45 -5.33 -1.02 2.64
CA ALA A 45 -6.45 -1.96 2.81
C ALA A 45 -7.73 -1.26 3.29
N LEU A 46 -7.60 -0.20 4.09
CA LEU A 46 -8.71 0.58 4.66
C LEU A 46 -9.16 1.76 3.79
N GLY A 47 -8.42 2.10 2.72
CA GLY A 47 -8.73 3.27 1.91
C GLY A 47 -8.25 4.60 2.52
N TRP A 48 -7.31 4.55 3.47
CA TRP A 48 -6.90 5.71 4.29
C TRP A 48 -5.53 6.27 3.92
N ASP A 49 -4.82 5.64 2.98
CA ASP A 49 -3.54 6.17 2.53
C ASP A 49 -3.76 7.20 1.42
N LYS A 50 -3.02 8.31 1.48
CA LYS A 50 -3.09 9.41 0.50
C LYS A 50 -2.84 8.96 -0.94
N TRP A 51 -2.20 7.81 -1.16
CA TRP A 51 -2.03 7.22 -2.49
C TRP A 51 -3.36 6.81 -3.14
N GLN A 52 -4.45 6.86 -2.39
CA GLN A 52 -5.80 6.48 -2.81
C GLN A 52 -6.72 7.68 -2.95
N ASP A 53 -6.28 8.91 -2.66
CA ASP A 53 -7.12 10.11 -2.67
C ASP A 53 -7.78 10.35 -4.05
N GLU A 54 -7.05 10.09 -5.13
CA GLU A 54 -7.61 10.17 -6.49
C GLU A 54 -8.66 9.09 -6.78
N ASP A 55 -8.42 7.87 -6.31
CA ASP A 55 -9.34 6.74 -6.53
C ASP A 55 -10.60 6.91 -5.66
N TRP A 56 -10.44 7.43 -4.44
CA TRP A 56 -11.52 7.86 -3.57
C TRP A 56 -12.37 8.93 -4.25
N SER A 57 -11.72 9.99 -4.75
CA SER A 57 -12.42 11.10 -5.44
C SER A 57 -13.17 10.61 -6.67
N LYS A 58 -12.64 9.66 -7.44
CA LYS A 58 -13.37 9.08 -8.60
C LYS A 58 -14.58 8.24 -8.20
N SER A 59 -14.50 7.55 -7.07
CA SER A 59 -15.56 6.62 -6.61
C SER A 59 -16.64 7.32 -5.79
N HIS A 60 -16.33 8.49 -5.23
CA HIS A 60 -17.20 9.20 -4.27
C HIS A 60 -17.42 10.69 -4.61
N ALA A 61 -16.88 11.21 -5.71
CA ALA A 61 -17.34 12.49 -6.23
C ALA A 61 -18.80 12.36 -6.68
N ALA A 62 -19.63 13.24 -6.13
CA ALA A 62 -21.08 13.32 -6.35
C ALA A 62 -21.44 13.57 -7.82
#